data_AF-A0A7D5M702-F1
#
_entry.id   AF-A0A7D5M702-F1
#
_cell.length_a   1.000
_cell.length_b   1.000
_cell.length_c   1.000
_cell.angle_alpha   90.00
_cell.angle_beta   90.00
_cell.angle_gamma   90.00
#
_symmetry.space_group_name_H-M   'P 1'
#
loop_
_entity.id
_entity.type
_entity.pdbx_description
1 polymer ?
#
loop_
_entity_poly.entity_id
_entity_poly.type
_entity_poly.pdbx_seq_one_letter_code
_entity_poly.pdbx_strand_id
1 'polypeptide(L)'
;MRLVYVAGLVLISVLVGISAQNANAQLGVNKAFTLEGTGYAISGNSVLPATADLQFTINQKGTTAEFVLQNGLLDINGVELTSSDISGTLLRNGQYFRIESKVSDSDNQEFSLKAFGRLVAKTQTNSIYSLTGTLTDSADRSTRLVYTIKVLEFTTAVKPVDTSKKNEVTVRILKGSASPEEQTYKERTNDFFLKYFSEDRISIPVGGTITFVNEDVSTHSLKSGIAHTVSRHKVFTEDGKISSGDILPGKSWSVTFAEPGFYRIFDDKYQWMDTTIFVTQESSSKTLGSGNPRN
;
A
#
# COMPACT_ATOMS: atom_id res chain seq x y z
N MET A 1 -46.36 57.65 -7.59
CA MET A 1 -45.19 57.50 -6.71
C MET A 1 -45.36 56.25 -5.86
N ARG A 2 -44.45 55.28 -6.04
CA ARG A 2 -44.06 54.15 -5.18
C ARG A 2 -45.15 53.27 -4.52
N LEU A 3 -45.45 52.14 -5.17
CA LEU A 3 -45.82 50.89 -4.49
C LEU A 3 -44.59 50.37 -3.72
N VAL A 4 -44.74 50.13 -2.42
CA VAL A 4 -43.73 49.45 -1.59
C VAL A 4 -44.05 47.96 -1.62
N TYR A 5 -43.18 47.18 -2.28
CA TYR A 5 -43.16 45.72 -2.18
C TYR A 5 -42.52 45.33 -0.85
N VAL A 6 -43.30 44.73 0.04
CA VAL A 6 -42.76 43.99 1.19
C VAL A 6 -42.47 42.58 0.71
N ALA A 7 -41.21 42.29 0.40
CA ALA A 7 -40.75 40.94 0.10
C ALA A 7 -40.62 40.16 1.42
N GLY A 8 -41.58 39.28 1.70
CA GLY A 8 -41.45 38.26 2.72
C GLY A 8 -40.54 37.14 2.23
N LEU A 9 -39.30 37.11 2.71
CA LEU A 9 -38.37 36.01 2.48
C LEU A 9 -38.75 34.84 3.40
N VAL A 10 -39.44 33.85 2.84
CA VAL A 10 -39.64 32.55 3.49
C VAL A 10 -38.36 31.73 3.30
N LEU A 11 -37.52 31.70 4.33
CA LEU A 11 -36.33 30.84 4.40
C LEU A 11 -36.78 29.41 4.74
N ILE A 12 -36.98 28.58 3.71
CA ILE A 12 -37.14 27.13 3.89
C ILE A 12 -35.74 26.57 4.15
N SER A 13 -35.42 26.34 5.41
CA SER A 13 -34.24 25.56 5.81
C SER A 13 -34.47 24.09 5.46
N VAL A 14 -33.96 23.67 4.31
CA VAL A 14 -33.75 22.25 4.03
C VAL A 14 -32.62 21.77 4.93
N LEU A 15 -32.96 21.29 6.11
CA LEU A 15 -32.09 20.41 6.90
C LEU A 15 -31.93 19.10 6.12
N VAL A 16 -30.92 19.05 5.25
CA VAL A 16 -30.39 17.77 4.77
C VAL A 16 -29.78 17.11 6.00
N GLY A 17 -30.56 16.23 6.64
CA GLY A 17 -30.05 15.27 7.59
C GLY A 17 -29.08 14.36 6.83
N ILE A 18 -27.80 14.74 6.80
CA ILE A 18 -26.73 13.82 6.43
C ILE A 18 -26.71 12.80 7.56
N SER A 19 -27.48 11.71 7.41
CA SER A 19 -27.18 10.50 8.14
C SER A 19 -25.78 10.11 7.71
N ALA A 20 -24.78 10.50 8.50
CA ALA A 20 -23.44 9.97 8.38
C ALA A 20 -23.57 8.48 8.65
N GLN A 21 -23.84 7.68 7.61
CA GLN A 21 -23.50 6.28 7.66
C GLN A 21 -22.02 6.26 7.98
N ASN A 22 -21.70 5.88 9.21
CA ASN A 22 -20.33 5.72 9.64
C ASN A 22 -19.67 4.77 8.65
N ALA A 23 -18.84 5.32 7.76
CA ALA A 23 -18.13 4.53 6.79
C ALA A 23 -17.13 3.68 7.59
N ASN A 24 -17.35 2.37 7.64
CA ASN A 24 -16.32 1.44 8.08
C ASN A 24 -15.30 1.31 6.95
N ALA A 25 -14.03 1.19 7.32
CA ALA A 25 -12.98 0.92 6.35
C ALA A 25 -13.13 -0.51 5.80
N GLN A 26 -12.68 -0.72 4.56
CA GLN A 26 -12.58 -2.08 4.00
C GLN A 26 -11.29 -2.74 4.47
N LEU A 27 -11.17 -2.96 5.78
CA LEU A 27 -9.99 -3.56 6.39
C LEU A 27 -10.42 -4.82 7.15
N GLY A 28 -9.72 -5.92 6.88
CA GLY A 28 -9.88 -7.19 7.56
C GLY A 28 -8.71 -7.51 8.47
N VAL A 29 -8.97 -8.27 9.53
CA VAL A 29 -7.94 -8.85 10.39
C VAL A 29 -7.38 -10.12 9.75
N ASN A 30 -6.12 -10.42 10.07
CA ASN A 30 -5.29 -11.48 9.53
C ASN A 30 -5.14 -11.36 8.00
N LYS A 31 -5.07 -10.12 7.52
CA LYS A 31 -4.83 -9.77 6.12
C LYS A 31 -3.67 -8.80 6.01
N ALA A 32 -2.99 -8.82 4.86
CA ALA A 32 -1.96 -7.86 4.51
C ALA A 32 -2.54 -6.70 3.70
N PHE A 33 -1.90 -5.55 3.87
CA PHE A 33 -2.24 -4.32 3.18
C PHE A 33 -0.97 -3.57 2.77
N THR A 34 -1.08 -2.83 1.67
CA THR A 34 -0.14 -1.76 1.33
C THR A 34 -0.80 -0.41 1.62
N LEU A 35 -0.05 0.51 2.20
CA LEU A 35 -0.36 1.93 2.29
C LEU A 35 0.60 2.67 1.38
N GLU A 36 0.04 3.31 0.35
CA GLU A 36 0.79 4.08 -0.63
C GLU A 36 0.28 5.52 -0.60
N GLY A 37 1.18 6.49 -0.59
CA GLY A 37 0.76 7.88 -0.58
C GLY A 37 1.83 8.88 -0.93
N THR A 38 1.35 10.08 -1.24
CA THR A 38 2.18 11.25 -1.49
C THR A 38 1.69 12.40 -0.62
N GLY A 39 2.59 13.32 -0.33
CA GLY A 39 2.35 14.37 0.62
C GLY A 39 3.50 15.35 0.71
N TYR A 40 3.54 16.06 1.83
CA TYR A 40 4.53 17.08 2.10
C TYR A 40 5.02 16.98 3.55
N ALA A 41 6.32 17.22 3.71
CA ALA A 41 6.97 17.47 4.98
C ALA A 41 7.24 18.97 5.13
N ILE A 42 6.86 19.54 6.27
CA ILE A 42 6.93 20.97 6.55
C ILE A 42 7.88 21.16 7.72
N SER A 43 9.02 21.79 7.46
CA SER A 43 10.06 22.04 8.46
C SER A 43 10.52 23.49 8.37
N GLY A 44 10.31 24.25 9.45
CA GLY A 44 10.51 25.70 9.45
C GLY A 44 9.68 26.38 8.35
N ASN A 45 10.37 27.02 7.40
CA ASN A 45 9.75 27.71 6.26
C ASN A 45 9.82 26.90 4.95
N SER A 46 10.24 25.62 5.02
CA SER A 46 10.40 24.76 3.85
C SER A 46 9.24 23.77 3.76
N VAL A 47 8.75 23.57 2.53
CA VAL A 47 7.78 22.52 2.18
C VAL A 47 8.46 21.57 1.22
N LEU A 48 8.62 20.33 1.65
CA LEU A 48 9.37 19.29 0.97
C LEU A 48 8.42 18.20 0.48
N PRO A 49 8.55 17.72 -0.77
CA PRO A 49 7.74 16.59 -1.24
C PRO A 49 8.08 15.35 -0.42
N ALA A 50 7.07 14.51 -0.18
CA ALA A 50 7.25 13.30 0.60
C ALA A 50 6.38 12.17 0.08
N THR A 51 6.88 10.94 0.15
CA THR A 51 6.16 9.73 -0.31
C THR A 51 6.23 8.64 0.75
N ALA A 52 5.25 7.73 0.75
CA ALA A 52 5.17 6.61 1.66
C ALA A 52 4.70 5.35 0.92
N ASP A 53 5.40 4.24 1.12
CA ASP A 53 5.07 2.90 0.64
C ASP A 53 5.30 1.92 1.80
N LEU A 54 4.23 1.54 2.48
CA LEU A 54 4.27 0.80 3.74
C LEU A 54 3.48 -0.51 3.61
N GLN A 55 4.05 -1.62 4.05
CA GLN A 55 3.44 -2.95 4.03
C GLN A 55 3.19 -3.44 5.45
N PHE A 56 1.94 -3.77 5.75
CA PHE A 56 1.55 -4.16 7.11
C PHE A 56 0.51 -5.26 7.11
N THR A 57 0.44 -5.98 8.22
CA THR A 57 -0.66 -6.88 8.54
C THR A 57 -1.51 -6.29 9.63
N ILE A 58 -2.82 -6.56 9.60
CA ILE A 58 -3.73 -6.20 10.69
C ILE A 58 -4.01 -7.45 11.50
N ASN A 59 -3.73 -7.42 12.80
CA ASN A 59 -4.02 -8.50 13.73
C ASN A 59 -5.07 -8.04 14.76
N GLN A 60 -5.87 -8.97 15.27
CA GLN A 60 -6.83 -8.67 16.32
C GLN A 60 -6.26 -9.03 17.69
N LYS A 61 -6.26 -8.06 18.61
CA LYS A 61 -5.92 -8.27 20.01
C LYS A 61 -7.08 -7.81 20.89
N GLY A 62 -7.92 -8.76 21.32
CA GLY A 62 -9.15 -8.47 22.03
C GLY A 62 -10.15 -7.69 21.17
N THR A 63 -10.56 -6.49 21.61
CA THR A 63 -11.48 -5.60 20.89
C THR A 63 -10.79 -4.61 19.97
N THR A 64 -9.45 -4.52 20.03
CA THR A 64 -8.65 -3.61 19.22
C THR A 64 -8.00 -4.34 18.05
N ALA A 65 -7.96 -3.68 16.90
CA ALA A 65 -7.18 -4.12 15.76
C ALA A 65 -5.86 -3.36 15.78
N GLU A 66 -4.76 -4.10 15.87
CA GLU A 66 -3.40 -3.58 15.79
C GLU A 66 -2.88 -3.84 14.39
N PHE A 67 -2.09 -2.93 13.83
CA PHE A 67 -1.32 -3.23 12.64
C PHE A 67 0.16 -3.28 12.96
N VAL A 68 0.85 -4.23 12.34
CA VAL A 68 2.29 -4.42 12.46
C VAL A 68 2.87 -4.21 11.08
N LEU A 69 3.70 -3.19 10.93
CA LEU A 69 4.48 -3.02 9.72
C LEU A 69 5.52 -4.11 9.64
N GLN A 70 5.65 -4.69 8.46
CA GLN A 70 6.67 -5.69 8.17
C GLN A 70 7.81 -5.10 7.34
N ASN A 71 7.47 -4.15 6.46
CA ASN A 71 8.44 -3.42 5.65
C ASN A 71 7.83 -2.09 5.23
N GLY A 72 8.65 -1.07 5.02
CA GLY A 72 8.12 0.20 4.57
C GLY A 72 9.21 1.23 4.29
N LEU A 73 8.90 2.08 3.34
CA LEU A 73 9.73 3.17 2.89
C LEU A 73 8.97 4.49 3.09
N LEU A 74 9.60 5.41 3.79
CA LEU A 74 9.16 6.79 3.92
C LEU A 74 10.25 7.68 3.32
N ASP A 75 9.94 8.41 2.25
CA ASP A 75 10.87 9.33 1.59
C ASP A 75 10.45 10.77 1.86
N ILE A 76 11.40 11.60 2.27
CA ILE A 76 11.23 13.05 2.40
C ILE A 76 12.31 13.72 1.55
N ASN A 77 11.91 14.26 0.40
CA ASN A 77 12.78 14.97 -0.53
C ASN A 77 14.04 14.16 -0.93
N GLY A 78 13.89 12.85 -1.16
CA GLY A 78 15.00 11.97 -1.51
C GLY A 78 15.80 11.43 -0.32
N VAL A 79 15.40 11.77 0.92
CA VAL A 79 15.96 11.17 2.14
C VAL A 79 15.05 10.04 2.59
N GLU A 80 15.60 8.83 2.61
CA GLU A 80 14.88 7.65 3.06
C GLU A 80 14.92 7.52 4.58
N LEU A 81 13.76 7.21 5.14
CA LEU A 81 13.61 6.83 6.54
C LEU A 81 13.18 5.36 6.56
N THR A 82 14.04 4.54 7.14
CA THR A 82 13.79 3.12 7.35
C THR A 82 13.29 2.91 8.77
N SER A 83 12.45 1.89 8.98
CA SER A 83 11.95 1.54 10.31
C SER A 83 12.03 0.05 10.52
N SER A 84 12.51 -0.37 11.69
CA SER A 84 12.52 -1.77 12.09
C SER A 84 11.19 -2.21 12.73
N ASP A 85 10.41 -1.29 13.31
CA ASP A 85 9.30 -1.65 14.20
C ASP A 85 8.13 -0.63 14.19
N ILE A 86 7.61 -0.26 13.00
CA ILE A 86 6.37 0.54 12.97
C ILE A 86 5.22 -0.34 13.47
N SER A 87 4.59 0.08 14.58
CA SER A 87 3.34 -0.48 15.04
C SER A 87 2.29 0.61 15.18
N GLY A 88 1.03 0.20 15.17
CA GLY A 88 -0.05 1.14 15.40
C GLY A 88 -1.39 0.48 15.61
N THR A 89 -2.40 1.32 15.78
CA THR A 89 -3.75 0.88 16.11
C THR A 89 -4.75 1.39 15.09
N LEU A 90 -5.72 0.54 14.77
CA LEU A 90 -6.92 0.92 14.05
C LEU A 90 -8.05 1.14 15.04
N LEU A 91 -8.63 2.34 14.99
CA LEU A 91 -9.71 2.74 15.88
C LEU A 91 -11.02 2.81 15.11
N ARG A 92 -12.12 2.57 15.83
CA ARG A 92 -13.51 2.66 15.31
C ARG A 92 -13.69 1.93 13.98
N ASN A 93 -13.41 0.62 13.96
CA ASN A 93 -13.54 -0.22 12.76
C ASN A 93 -12.73 0.30 11.55
N GLY A 94 -11.51 0.74 11.82
CA GLY A 94 -10.57 1.21 10.79
C GLY A 94 -10.85 2.62 10.27
N GLN A 95 -11.74 3.40 10.88
CA GLN A 95 -11.93 4.81 10.51
C GLN A 95 -10.70 5.67 10.78
N TYR A 96 -9.88 5.26 11.75
CA TYR A 96 -8.68 6.00 12.12
C TYR A 96 -7.48 5.08 12.24
N PHE A 97 -6.35 5.56 11.75
CA PHE A 97 -5.03 5.00 12.02
C PHE A 97 -4.33 5.86 13.06
N ARG A 98 -3.69 5.22 14.03
CA ARG A 98 -2.67 5.86 14.87
C ARG A 98 -1.38 5.09 14.69
N ILE A 99 -0.34 5.79 14.24
CA ILE A 99 0.97 5.26 13.93
C ILE A 99 1.97 5.87 14.91
N GLU A 100 2.78 5.03 15.55
CA GLU A 100 3.91 5.48 16.35
C GLU A 100 5.11 4.61 16.01
N SER A 101 6.24 5.24 15.65
CA SER A 101 7.45 4.50 15.35
C SER A 101 8.72 5.28 15.62
N LYS A 102 9.82 4.54 15.75
CA LYS A 102 11.17 5.04 15.55
C LYS A 102 11.61 4.74 14.13
N VAL A 103 12.14 5.74 13.45
CA VAL A 103 12.67 5.63 12.10
C VAL A 103 14.08 6.22 12.08
N SER A 104 14.93 5.74 11.19
CA SER A 104 16.28 6.25 11.03
C SER A 104 16.58 6.55 9.56
N ASP A 105 17.38 7.58 9.33
CA ASP A 105 17.93 7.86 8.00
C ASP A 105 19.17 7.00 7.69
N SER A 106 19.76 7.22 6.52
CA SER A 106 20.97 6.53 6.08
C SER A 106 22.19 6.78 6.97
N ASP A 107 22.19 7.87 7.74
CA ASP A 107 23.27 8.25 8.65
C ASP A 107 23.03 7.70 10.08
N ASN A 108 22.02 6.83 10.26
CA ASN A 108 21.55 6.32 11.54
C ASN A 108 21.07 7.41 12.51
N GLN A 109 20.66 8.58 12.01
CA GLN A 109 19.99 9.57 12.84
C GLN A 109 18.57 9.08 13.16
N GLU A 110 18.27 8.94 14.44
CA GLU A 110 16.94 8.50 14.88
C GLU A 110 15.92 9.64 14.92
N PHE A 111 14.69 9.29 14.54
CA PHE A 111 13.52 10.16 14.61
C PHE A 111 12.33 9.41 15.22
N SER A 112 11.49 10.13 15.96
CA SER A 112 10.18 9.65 16.41
C SER A 112 9.10 10.10 15.43
N LEU A 113 8.47 9.13 14.76
CA LEU A 113 7.28 9.32 13.94
C LEU A 113 6.01 9.13 14.78
N LYS A 114 5.14 10.12 14.77
CA LYS A 114 3.76 10.01 15.26
C LYS A 114 2.81 10.49 14.20
N ALA A 115 1.86 9.66 13.79
CA ALA A 115 0.89 10.04 12.76
C ALA A 115 -0.52 9.57 13.10
N PHE A 116 -1.48 10.34 12.60
CA PHE A 116 -2.90 10.08 12.71
C PHE A 116 -3.54 10.13 11.32
N GLY A 117 -4.16 9.03 10.91
CA GLY A 117 -4.90 8.90 9.68
C GLY A 117 -6.40 8.93 9.93
N ARG A 118 -7.17 9.61 9.07
CA ARG A 118 -8.63 9.61 9.08
C ARG A 118 -9.15 9.16 7.72
N LEU A 119 -10.09 8.22 7.72
CA LEU A 119 -10.76 7.75 6.52
C LEU A 119 -11.52 8.92 5.89
N VAL A 120 -11.21 9.21 4.63
CA VAL A 120 -11.85 10.28 3.84
C VAL A 120 -12.74 9.73 2.74
N ALA A 121 -12.39 8.57 2.17
CA ALA A 121 -13.18 7.92 1.13
C ALA A 121 -12.93 6.40 1.12
N LYS A 122 -13.81 5.67 0.44
CA LYS A 122 -13.62 4.25 0.16
C LYS A 122 -14.10 3.93 -1.25
N THR A 123 -13.53 2.89 -1.82
CA THR A 123 -13.97 2.26 -3.07
C THR A 123 -14.43 0.82 -2.78
N GLN A 124 -14.58 -0.03 -3.78
CA GLN A 124 -14.88 -1.45 -3.56
C GLN A 124 -13.67 -2.25 -3.07
N THR A 125 -12.45 -1.76 -3.30
CA THR A 125 -11.20 -2.48 -3.03
C THR A 125 -10.17 -1.68 -2.24
N ASN A 126 -10.44 -0.40 -1.96
CA ASN A 126 -9.46 0.52 -1.36
C ASN A 126 -10.11 1.43 -0.33
N SER A 127 -9.36 1.80 0.69
CA SER A 127 -9.72 2.85 1.66
C SER A 127 -8.73 4.00 1.53
N ILE A 128 -9.23 5.24 1.45
CA ILE A 128 -8.41 6.45 1.29
C ILE A 128 -8.43 7.22 2.60
N TYR A 129 -7.26 7.60 3.09
CA TYR A 129 -7.10 8.37 4.32
C TYR A 129 -6.34 9.66 4.07
N SER A 130 -6.69 10.69 4.83
CA SER A 130 -5.80 11.83 5.07
C SER A 130 -5.00 11.53 6.32
N LEU A 131 -3.67 11.64 6.23
CA LEU A 131 -2.76 11.38 7.33
C LEU A 131 -1.99 12.64 7.67
N THR A 132 -1.94 12.98 8.95
CA THR A 132 -1.12 14.06 9.49
C THR A 132 -0.22 13.53 10.57
N GLY A 133 1.01 14.00 10.65
CA GLY A 133 1.94 13.53 11.66
C GLY A 133 3.06 14.50 11.97
N THR A 134 3.96 14.04 12.82
CA THR A 134 5.18 14.73 13.20
C THR A 134 6.33 13.74 13.18
N LEU A 135 7.45 14.17 12.62
CA LEU A 135 8.74 13.54 12.74
C LEU A 135 9.59 14.41 13.68
N THR A 136 10.02 13.86 14.81
CA THR A 136 10.80 14.60 15.81
C THR A 136 12.19 13.99 15.94
N ASP A 137 13.23 14.81 15.83
CA ASP A 137 14.61 14.36 15.98
C ASP A 137 15.08 14.35 17.45
N SER A 138 16.32 13.92 17.69
CA SER A 138 16.93 13.87 19.03
C SER A 138 17.12 15.24 19.70
N ALA A 139 17.05 16.33 18.94
CA ALA A 139 17.12 17.70 19.43
C ALA A 139 15.72 18.33 19.65
N ASP A 140 14.66 17.51 19.61
CA ASP A 140 13.25 17.90 19.75
C ASP A 140 12.75 18.87 18.65
N ARG A 141 13.44 18.90 17.50
CA ARG A 141 12.97 19.65 16.32
C ARG A 141 11.92 18.82 15.60
N SER A 142 10.77 19.44 15.32
CA SER A 142 9.64 18.76 14.70
C SER A 142 9.42 19.17 13.25
N THR A 143 9.31 18.17 12.39
CA THR A 143 8.85 18.31 11.01
C THR A 143 7.42 17.78 10.92
N ARG A 144 6.49 18.61 10.42
CA ARG A 144 5.09 18.21 10.25
C ARG A 144 4.91 17.45 8.94
N LEU A 145 4.09 16.42 8.96
CA LEU A 145 3.80 15.55 7.83
C LEU A 145 2.33 15.68 7.46
N VAL A 146 2.04 15.79 6.17
CA VAL A 146 0.67 15.78 5.63
C VAL A 146 0.65 14.91 4.38
N TYR A 147 -0.12 13.83 4.41
CA TYR A 147 -0.24 12.85 3.34
C TYR A 147 -1.69 12.60 2.95
N THR A 148 -1.88 12.25 1.69
CA THR A 148 -3.04 11.47 1.27
C THR A 148 -2.56 10.06 0.93
N ILE A 149 -3.13 9.08 1.61
CA ILE A 149 -2.72 7.68 1.49
C ILE A 149 -3.90 6.83 0.98
N LYS A 150 -3.58 5.88 0.13
CA LYS A 150 -4.45 4.80 -0.30
C LYS A 150 -4.01 3.53 0.42
N VAL A 151 -4.95 2.86 1.07
CA VAL A 151 -4.74 1.57 1.71
C VAL A 151 -5.44 0.50 0.88
N LEU A 152 -4.68 -0.49 0.46
CA LEU A 152 -5.11 -1.54 -0.46
C LEU A 152 -4.85 -2.90 0.17
N GLU A 153 -5.84 -3.79 0.13
CA GLU A 153 -5.68 -5.17 0.58
C GLU A 153 -4.85 -5.98 -0.42
N PHE A 154 -4.01 -6.88 0.08
CA PHE A 154 -3.43 -7.94 -0.76
C PHE A 154 -4.52 -8.93 -1.12
N THR A 155 -4.77 -9.09 -2.42
CA THR A 155 -5.73 -10.08 -2.90
C THR A 155 -5.03 -11.41 -3.13
N THR A 156 -5.73 -12.51 -2.86
CA THR A 156 -5.33 -13.80 -3.43
C THR A 156 -5.43 -13.67 -4.94
N ALA A 157 -4.29 -13.79 -5.63
CA ALA A 157 -4.29 -13.81 -7.08
C ALA A 157 -5.02 -15.08 -7.53
N VAL A 158 -6.17 -14.87 -8.20
CA VAL A 158 -6.99 -15.87 -8.90
C VAL A 158 -7.95 -16.70 -8.01
N LYS A 159 -9.25 -16.56 -8.31
CA LYS A 159 -10.27 -17.60 -8.01
C LYS A 159 -9.83 -18.88 -8.69
N PRO A 160 -9.62 -20.00 -7.98
CA PRO A 160 -9.14 -21.23 -8.60
C PRO A 160 -10.05 -21.59 -9.77
N VAL A 161 -9.49 -21.67 -10.99
CA VAL A 161 -10.17 -22.29 -12.13
C VAL A 161 -10.41 -23.78 -11.84
N ASP A 162 -9.66 -24.31 -10.89
CA ASP A 162 -9.76 -25.67 -10.40
C ASP A 162 -9.64 -25.69 -8.86
N THR A 163 -10.71 -26.07 -8.17
CA THR A 163 -10.77 -26.18 -6.69
C THR A 163 -9.74 -27.17 -6.10
N SER A 164 -9.01 -27.90 -6.94
CA SER A 164 -7.96 -28.85 -6.54
C SER A 164 -6.56 -28.23 -6.37
N LYS A 165 -6.30 -27.01 -6.86
CA LYS A 165 -4.97 -26.34 -6.82
C LYS A 165 -5.00 -24.99 -6.10
N LYS A 166 -5.41 -25.00 -4.83
CA LYS A 166 -5.61 -23.78 -4.02
C LYS A 166 -4.33 -22.97 -3.75
N ASN A 167 -3.15 -23.52 -4.04
CA ASN A 167 -1.85 -22.97 -3.67
C ASN A 167 -0.96 -22.61 -4.87
N GLU A 168 -1.49 -22.65 -6.10
CA GLU A 168 -0.76 -22.29 -7.32
C GLU A 168 -1.32 -20.99 -7.92
N VAL A 169 -0.44 -20.03 -8.20
CA VAL A 169 -0.78 -18.75 -8.83
C VAL A 169 0.04 -18.57 -10.09
N THR A 170 -0.57 -18.05 -11.15
CA THR A 170 0.17 -17.62 -12.35
C THR A 170 0.19 -16.10 -12.44
N VAL A 171 1.38 -15.53 -12.57
CA VAL A 171 1.61 -14.09 -12.78
C VAL A 171 2.25 -13.93 -14.16
N ARG A 172 1.79 -12.97 -14.94
CA ARG A 172 2.33 -12.69 -16.27
C ARG A 172 3.18 -11.43 -16.21
N ILE A 173 4.41 -11.50 -16.73
CA ILE A 173 5.20 -10.32 -17.07
C ILE A 173 4.62 -9.80 -18.38
N LEU A 174 3.99 -8.63 -18.33
CA LEU A 174 3.17 -8.14 -19.43
C LEU A 174 4.02 -7.67 -20.60
N LYS A 175 3.46 -7.72 -21.80
CA LYS A 175 4.13 -7.22 -23.00
C LYS A 175 4.47 -5.73 -22.86
N GLY A 176 5.70 -5.35 -23.22
CA GLY A 176 6.19 -3.97 -23.15
C GLY A 176 6.58 -3.52 -21.74
N SER A 177 6.71 -4.43 -20.77
CA SER A 177 7.12 -4.10 -19.40
C SER A 177 8.57 -3.62 -19.33
N ALA A 178 9.43 -4.15 -20.21
CA ALA A 178 10.81 -3.70 -20.39
C ALA A 178 10.95 -2.32 -21.08
N SER A 179 9.87 -1.74 -21.61
CA SER A 179 9.92 -0.49 -22.38
C SER A 179 8.71 0.39 -22.09
N PRO A 180 8.59 0.90 -20.84
CA PRO A 180 7.43 1.68 -20.39
C PRO A 180 7.19 2.96 -21.22
N GLU A 181 8.27 3.55 -21.73
CA GLU A 181 8.22 4.80 -22.50
C GLU A 181 7.63 4.63 -23.90
N GLU A 182 7.71 3.42 -24.47
CA GLU A 182 7.19 3.11 -25.80
C GLU A 182 5.69 2.76 -25.78
N GLN A 183 5.09 2.62 -24.59
CA GLN A 183 3.67 2.28 -24.46
C GLN A 183 2.76 3.47 -24.83
N THR A 184 1.78 3.19 -25.69
CA THR A 184 0.77 4.17 -26.10
C THR A 184 -0.21 4.49 -24.97
N TYR A 185 -0.91 5.62 -25.07
CA TYR A 185 -1.91 6.03 -24.07
C TYR A 185 -3.05 5.02 -23.88
N LYS A 186 -3.30 4.14 -24.86
CA LYS A 186 -4.32 3.08 -24.80
C LYS A 186 -3.84 1.82 -24.08
N GLU A 187 -2.53 1.61 -24.03
CA GLU A 187 -1.88 0.47 -23.36
C GLU A 187 -1.63 0.77 -21.88
N ARG A 188 -1.50 2.06 -21.52
CA ARG A 188 -1.65 2.50 -20.14
C ARG A 188 -3.08 2.21 -19.69
N THR A 189 -3.24 1.34 -18.70
CA THR A 189 -4.57 1.00 -18.17
C THR A 189 -5.32 2.26 -17.69
N ASN A 190 -6.65 2.20 -17.54
CA ASN A 190 -7.48 3.34 -17.07
C ASN A 190 -7.09 3.89 -15.69
N ASP A 191 -6.22 3.19 -14.95
CA ASP A 191 -5.51 3.73 -13.81
C ASP A 191 -4.18 4.30 -14.33
N PHE A 192 -3.87 5.55 -14.00
CA PHE A 192 -2.70 6.35 -14.41
C PHE A 192 -1.30 5.73 -14.14
N PHE A 193 -1.23 4.43 -13.84
CA PHE A 193 -0.05 3.64 -13.55
C PHE A 193 0.13 2.51 -14.58
N LEU A 194 1.37 2.32 -15.04
CA LEU A 194 1.75 1.19 -15.88
C LEU A 194 1.69 -0.10 -15.04
N LYS A 195 1.05 -1.14 -15.57
CA LYS A 195 1.10 -2.48 -14.99
C LYS A 195 2.20 -3.28 -15.70
N TYR A 196 3.20 -3.72 -14.96
CA TYR A 196 4.29 -4.56 -15.48
C TYR A 196 4.04 -6.06 -15.26
N PHE A 197 3.32 -6.37 -14.19
CA PHE A 197 2.83 -7.70 -13.90
C PHE A 197 1.31 -7.74 -14.01
N SER A 198 0.74 -8.89 -14.35
CA SER A 198 -0.72 -9.08 -14.34
C SER A 198 -1.33 -8.88 -12.94
N GLU A 199 -0.53 -9.11 -11.89
CA GLU A 199 -0.88 -8.96 -10.49
C GLU A 199 0.26 -8.20 -9.77
N ASP A 200 -0.07 -7.14 -9.05
CA ASP A 200 0.88 -6.26 -8.35
C ASP A 200 0.96 -6.55 -6.85
N ARG A 201 -0.06 -7.22 -6.30
CA ARG A 201 -0.21 -7.58 -4.88
C ARG A 201 -0.81 -8.97 -4.76
N ILE A 202 0.02 -9.93 -4.36
CA ILE A 202 -0.35 -11.35 -4.33
C ILE A 202 -0.34 -11.85 -2.89
N SER A 203 -1.41 -12.53 -2.46
CA SER A 203 -1.41 -13.29 -1.21
C SER A 203 -1.50 -14.79 -1.47
N ILE A 204 -0.61 -15.57 -0.86
CA ILE A 204 -0.57 -17.04 -0.95
C ILE A 204 -0.28 -17.65 0.43
N PRO A 205 -0.69 -18.89 0.72
CA PRO A 205 -0.27 -19.59 1.94
C PRO A 205 1.19 -20.05 1.86
N VAL A 206 1.80 -20.29 3.02
CA VAL A 206 3.08 -21.02 3.11
C VAL A 206 2.99 -22.34 2.35
N GLY A 207 4.04 -22.65 1.58
CA GLY A 207 4.09 -23.78 0.65
C GLY A 207 3.41 -23.49 -0.69
N GLY A 208 2.85 -22.30 -0.89
CA GLY A 208 2.29 -21.85 -2.16
C GLY A 208 3.36 -21.62 -3.23
N THR A 209 3.01 -21.89 -4.47
CA THR A 209 3.86 -21.74 -5.65
C THR A 209 3.31 -20.66 -6.57
N ILE A 210 4.19 -19.77 -7.03
CA ILE A 210 3.87 -18.78 -8.06
C ILE A 210 4.67 -19.10 -9.31
N THR A 211 4.00 -19.17 -10.45
CA THR A 211 4.60 -19.28 -11.78
C THR A 211 4.55 -17.93 -12.48
N PHE A 212 5.71 -17.35 -12.73
CA PHE A 212 5.87 -16.17 -13.58
C PHE A 212 6.03 -16.59 -15.03
N VAL A 213 5.19 -16.06 -15.92
CA VAL A 213 5.24 -16.30 -17.36
C VAL A 213 5.69 -15.03 -18.06
N ASN A 214 6.78 -15.08 -18.82
CA ASN A 214 7.25 -13.95 -19.59
C ASN A 214 6.45 -13.82 -20.89
N GLU A 215 5.52 -12.86 -20.95
CA GLU A 215 4.80 -12.50 -22.18
C GLU A 215 5.37 -11.25 -22.87
N ASP A 216 6.46 -10.70 -22.32
CA ASP A 216 7.23 -9.67 -22.98
C ASP A 216 8.13 -10.25 -24.08
N VAL A 217 8.63 -9.38 -24.95
CA VAL A 217 9.59 -9.69 -26.01
C VAL A 217 11.03 -9.66 -25.52
N SER A 218 11.26 -9.12 -24.32
CA SER A 218 12.56 -9.02 -23.67
C SER A 218 12.80 -10.18 -22.70
N THR A 219 14.06 -10.56 -22.50
CA THR A 219 14.44 -11.45 -21.39
C THR A 219 14.32 -10.70 -20.07
N HIS A 220 13.78 -11.39 -19.06
CA HIS A 220 13.59 -10.88 -17.70
C HIS A 220 14.35 -11.75 -16.69
N SER A 221 14.70 -11.18 -15.54
CA SER A 221 15.34 -11.91 -14.44
C SER A 221 14.84 -11.34 -13.12
N LEU A 222 14.09 -12.15 -12.36
CA LEU A 222 13.41 -11.74 -11.15
C LEU A 222 14.23 -12.12 -9.92
N LYS A 223 14.35 -11.17 -8.99
CA LYS A 223 15.02 -11.33 -7.70
C LYS A 223 14.15 -10.78 -6.57
N SER A 224 14.36 -11.25 -5.35
CA SER A 224 13.80 -10.60 -4.15
C SER A 224 14.75 -9.56 -3.58
N GLY A 225 14.21 -8.50 -2.98
CA GLY A 225 15.03 -7.45 -2.39
C GLY A 225 14.29 -6.37 -1.62
N ILE A 226 15.06 -5.40 -1.16
CA ILE A 226 14.60 -4.22 -0.43
C ILE A 226 14.60 -3.02 -1.38
N ALA A 227 13.51 -2.26 -1.35
CA ALA A 227 13.37 -1.04 -2.14
C ALA A 227 14.06 0.13 -1.45
N HIS A 228 14.70 0.96 -2.27
CA HIS A 228 15.34 2.21 -1.93
C HIS A 228 14.99 3.27 -2.98
N THR A 229 15.34 4.53 -2.71
CA THR A 229 15.00 5.72 -3.46
C THR A 229 16.30 6.43 -3.73
N VAL A 230 16.67 6.47 -5.01
CA VAL A 230 17.86 7.17 -5.47
C VAL A 230 17.41 8.17 -6.51
N SER A 231 17.67 9.46 -6.27
CA SER A 231 17.30 10.54 -7.20
C SER A 231 15.82 10.47 -7.64
N ARG A 232 14.90 10.20 -6.70
CA ARG A 232 13.44 10.04 -6.92
C ARG A 232 13.01 8.80 -7.72
N HIS A 233 13.93 7.87 -7.98
CA HIS A 233 13.62 6.59 -8.62
C HIS A 233 13.71 5.47 -7.59
N LYS A 234 12.79 4.51 -7.67
CA LYS A 234 12.86 3.30 -6.87
C LYS A 234 13.94 2.37 -7.45
N VAL A 235 14.86 1.94 -6.62
CA VAL A 235 15.94 0.98 -6.93
C VAL A 235 15.92 -0.12 -5.89
N PHE A 236 16.49 -1.28 -6.20
CA PHE A 236 16.43 -2.44 -5.33
C PHE A 236 17.81 -2.98 -5.00
N THR A 237 17.96 -3.38 -3.74
CA THR A 237 19.10 -4.19 -3.27
C THR A 237 18.60 -5.62 -3.09
N GLU A 238 19.24 -6.58 -3.76
CA GLU A 238 18.87 -8.00 -3.62
C GLU A 238 19.06 -8.49 -2.16
N ASP A 239 18.11 -9.29 -1.67
CA ASP A 239 18.18 -9.88 -0.32
C ASP A 239 18.70 -11.33 -0.33
N GLY A 240 18.98 -11.86 -1.53
CA GLY A 240 19.54 -13.21 -1.74
C GLY A 240 18.56 -14.37 -1.52
N LYS A 241 17.28 -14.11 -1.22
CA LYS A 241 16.32 -15.19 -0.92
C LYS A 241 15.77 -15.87 -2.16
N ILE A 242 15.57 -15.11 -3.24
CA ILE A 242 14.93 -15.55 -4.48
C ILE A 242 15.70 -15.00 -5.67
N SER A 243 15.95 -15.87 -6.66
CA SER A 243 16.50 -15.51 -7.97
C SER A 243 15.99 -16.49 -9.01
N SER A 244 15.47 -15.99 -10.13
CA SER A 244 14.96 -16.83 -11.22
C SER A 244 16.02 -17.24 -12.24
N GLY A 245 17.11 -16.47 -12.35
CA GLY A 245 17.90 -16.42 -13.58
C GLY A 245 17.07 -15.91 -14.76
N ASP A 246 17.56 -16.14 -15.99
CA ASP A 246 16.91 -15.65 -17.20
C ASP A 246 15.59 -16.37 -17.49
N ILE A 247 14.52 -15.59 -17.60
CA ILE A 247 13.20 -15.99 -18.10
C ILE A 247 13.08 -15.45 -19.53
N LEU A 248 13.38 -16.30 -20.51
CA LEU A 248 13.27 -15.93 -21.93
C LEU A 248 11.81 -15.65 -22.35
N PRO A 249 11.58 -14.88 -23.43
CA PRO A 249 10.24 -14.66 -23.98
C PRO A 249 9.45 -15.96 -24.19
N GLY A 250 8.21 -15.99 -23.70
CA GLY A 250 7.31 -17.15 -23.72
C GLY A 250 7.69 -18.28 -22.77
N LYS A 251 8.73 -18.13 -21.95
CA LYS A 251 9.11 -19.09 -20.90
C LYS A 251 8.53 -18.69 -19.56
N SER A 252 8.66 -19.60 -18.60
CA SER A 252 8.16 -19.40 -17.25
C SER A 252 9.14 -19.89 -16.21
N TRP A 253 9.05 -19.31 -15.02
CA TRP A 253 9.79 -19.73 -13.84
C TRP A 253 8.82 -19.84 -12.66
N SER A 254 9.00 -20.86 -11.83
CA SER A 254 8.16 -21.11 -10.66
C SER A 254 8.98 -21.04 -9.39
N VAL A 255 8.40 -20.45 -8.34
CA VAL A 255 8.98 -20.36 -7.00
C VAL A 255 7.97 -20.75 -5.94
N THR A 256 8.42 -21.52 -4.95
CA THR A 256 7.61 -21.93 -3.79
C THR A 256 8.10 -21.20 -2.55
N PHE A 257 7.17 -20.64 -1.79
CA PHE A 257 7.49 -19.83 -0.61
C PHE A 257 7.34 -20.64 0.67
N ALA A 258 8.45 -20.96 1.32
CA ALA A 258 8.47 -21.82 2.50
C ALA A 258 8.27 -21.06 3.83
N GLU A 259 8.49 -19.74 3.84
CA GLU A 259 8.43 -18.93 5.06
C GLU A 259 7.35 -17.85 4.93
N PRO A 260 6.61 -17.54 6.01
CA PRO A 260 5.66 -16.44 6.00
C PRO A 260 6.38 -15.10 5.97
N GLY A 261 5.75 -14.09 5.37
CA GLY A 261 6.29 -12.75 5.30
C GLY A 261 6.02 -12.04 3.98
N PHE A 262 6.64 -10.87 3.82
CA PHE A 262 6.59 -10.10 2.59
C PHE A 262 7.84 -10.37 1.76
N TYR A 263 7.62 -10.66 0.48
CA TYR A 263 8.66 -10.80 -0.54
C TYR A 263 8.38 -9.76 -1.61
N ARG A 264 9.28 -8.80 -1.76
CA ARG A 264 9.23 -7.85 -2.86
C ARG A 264 10.10 -8.39 -3.98
N ILE A 265 9.47 -8.68 -5.11
CA ILE A 265 10.13 -9.24 -6.29
C ILE A 265 10.30 -8.12 -7.30
N PHE A 266 11.51 -7.95 -7.82
CA PHE A 266 11.85 -6.95 -8.81
C PHE A 266 12.62 -7.58 -9.98
N ASP A 267 12.64 -6.91 -11.13
CA ASP A 267 13.52 -7.31 -12.23
C ASP A 267 14.91 -6.69 -12.08
N ASP A 268 15.96 -7.52 -12.17
CA ASP A 268 17.36 -7.13 -11.98
C ASP A 268 17.79 -6.01 -12.95
N LYS A 269 17.35 -6.08 -14.20
CA LYS A 269 17.69 -5.11 -15.25
C LYS A 269 16.69 -3.96 -15.31
N TYR A 270 15.40 -4.26 -15.18
CA TYR A 270 14.31 -3.31 -15.33
C TYR A 270 13.74 -2.92 -13.96
N GLN A 271 14.52 -2.17 -13.18
CA GLN A 271 14.26 -1.85 -11.76
C GLN A 271 12.93 -1.12 -11.48
N TRP A 272 12.24 -0.58 -12.49
CA TRP A 272 10.89 -0.04 -12.34
C TRP A 272 9.80 -1.12 -12.23
N MET A 273 10.14 -2.37 -12.54
CA MET A 273 9.24 -3.52 -12.46
C MET A 273 9.38 -4.18 -11.10
N ASP A 274 8.35 -4.06 -10.28
CA ASP A 274 8.25 -4.82 -9.04
C ASP A 274 6.82 -5.27 -8.72
N THR A 275 6.71 -6.32 -7.90
CA THR A 275 5.46 -6.83 -7.33
C THR A 275 5.73 -7.26 -5.89
N THR A 276 4.69 -7.22 -5.05
CA THR A 276 4.82 -7.69 -3.67
C THR A 276 3.97 -8.94 -3.46
N ILE A 277 4.58 -9.92 -2.81
CA ILE A 277 3.96 -11.18 -2.43
C ILE A 277 3.90 -11.23 -0.91
N PHE A 278 2.72 -11.49 -0.37
CA PHE A 278 2.49 -11.77 1.03
C PHE A 278 2.21 -13.26 1.23
N VAL A 279 3.10 -13.92 1.96
CA VAL A 279 2.99 -15.33 2.31
C VAL A 279 2.32 -15.44 3.68
N THR A 280 1.07 -15.87 3.70
CA THR A 280 0.26 -15.97 4.92
C THR A 280 0.60 -17.23 5.70
N GLN A 281 0.73 -17.09 7.01
CA GLN A 281 0.53 -18.21 7.93
C GLN A 281 -0.97 -18.48 8.03
N GLU A 282 -1.42 -19.74 7.82
CA GLU A 282 -2.85 -20.05 7.82
C GLU A 282 -3.53 -19.57 9.10
N SER A 283 -4.42 -18.59 8.97
CA SER A 283 -5.21 -18.04 10.07
C SER A 283 -6.56 -17.56 9.54
N SER A 284 -7.61 -17.63 10.37
CA SER A 284 -8.96 -17.24 9.97
C SER A 284 -9.06 -15.71 9.84
N SER A 285 -9.52 -15.20 8.70
CA SER A 285 -9.69 -13.75 8.47
C SER A 285 -11.12 -13.29 8.77
N LYS A 286 -11.27 -12.05 9.24
CA LYS A 286 -12.57 -11.40 9.51
C LYS A 286 -12.54 -9.93 9.11
N THR A 287 -13.57 -9.44 8.44
CA THR A 287 -13.67 -8.00 8.12
C THR A 287 -14.03 -7.21 9.38
N LEU A 288 -13.30 -6.13 9.68
CA LEU A 288 -13.62 -5.27 10.81
C LEU A 288 -14.96 -4.58 10.58
N GLY A 289 -15.80 -4.54 11.62
CA GLY A 289 -17.12 -3.90 11.56
C GLY A 289 -18.21 -4.69 10.83
N SER A 290 -18.02 -5.97 10.49
CA SER A 290 -19.05 -6.82 9.87
C SER A 290 -20.09 -7.41 10.83
N GLY A 291 -20.12 -6.96 12.10
CA GLY A 291 -21.14 -7.36 13.07
C GLY A 291 -22.42 -6.53 12.91
N ASN A 292 -23.57 -7.18 12.86
CA ASN A 292 -24.86 -6.51 13.01
C ASN A 292 -24.87 -5.82 14.39
N PRO A 293 -25.15 -4.50 14.51
CA PRO A 293 -25.14 -3.78 15.79
C PRO A 293 -26.33 -4.14 16.71
N ARG A 294 -26.94 -5.31 16.52
CA ARG A 294 -28.04 -5.83 17.33
C ARG A 294 -27.79 -7.30 17.64
N ASN A 295 -27.10 -7.55 18.75
CA ASN A 295 -27.35 -8.63 19.70
C ASN A 295 -26.91 -8.13 21.07
#